data_AF-A0A0K0GGB3-F1
#
_entry.id   AF-A0A0K0GGB3-F1
#
_cell.length_a   1.000
_cell.length_b   1.000
_cell.length_c   1.000
_cell.angle_alpha   90.00
_cell.angle_beta   90.00
_cell.angle_gamma   90.00
#
_symmetry.space_group_name_H-M   'P 1'
#
loop_
_entity.id
_entity.type
_entity.pdbx_description
1 polymer ?
#
loop_
_entity_poly.entity_id
_entity_poly.type
_entity_poly.pdbx_seq_one_letter_code
_entity_poly.pdbx_strand_id
1 'polypeptide(L)'
;MSMIDNPDKRIALLIDADNAPAGKIDVVLAEVARYGVANVRRAYGNWKSPHLKRWEAALHDYAIRPIQQFAYSSGKNASDMAMVIDAMDLLYARNLDGFAIVSSDADFTPLVMRLLTDGMKVYGFGEKKTPAPFVNACSKFTYVEALGQQAAAASETAAGRKDATALRSDTRLVQMLRNAIVSACEDDGWALLSAVGKQVANQASFDSRNYGYRKLRDLVRAIGLFEIKQDEQAVWVRDTPTGGRAKPAQPAAAKAQPVAAPKRPTRVPAQPAAGG
;
A
#
# COMPACT_ATOMS: atom_id res chain seq x y z
N MET A 1 -12.67 -24.95 19.99
CA MET A 1 -12.00 -23.64 20.08
C MET A 1 -10.58 -23.80 19.55
N SER A 2 -10.40 -23.96 18.23
CA SER A 2 -9.06 -23.95 17.64
C SER A 2 -8.65 -22.50 17.47
N MET A 3 -7.61 -22.07 18.18
CA MET A 3 -6.86 -20.91 17.74
C MET A 3 -6.38 -21.23 16.33
N ILE A 4 -6.91 -20.52 15.34
CA ILE A 4 -6.34 -20.53 14.00
C ILE A 4 -5.03 -19.78 14.15
N ASP A 5 -3.96 -20.53 14.37
CA ASP A 5 -2.60 -20.06 14.18
C ASP A 5 -2.51 -19.72 12.71
N ASN A 6 -2.63 -18.44 12.36
CA ASN A 6 -2.57 -18.02 10.98
C ASN A 6 -1.08 -17.99 10.63
N PRO A 7 -0.56 -18.97 9.86
CA PRO A 7 0.87 -19.09 9.67
C PRO A 7 1.44 -17.80 9.09
N ASP A 8 2.63 -17.41 9.55
CA ASP A 8 3.30 -16.23 9.02
C ASP A 8 3.40 -16.32 7.50
N LYS A 9 3.10 -15.21 6.82
CA LYS A 9 3.17 -15.13 5.36
C LYS A 9 4.59 -15.44 4.89
N ARG A 10 4.72 -16.31 3.90
CA ARG A 10 6.01 -16.72 3.34
C ARG A 10 6.38 -15.81 2.19
N ILE A 11 7.53 -15.13 2.30
CA ILE A 11 7.98 -14.13 1.33
C ILE A 11 9.27 -14.61 0.67
N ALA A 12 9.33 -14.47 -0.65
CA ALA A 12 10.58 -14.58 -1.40
C ALA A 12 11.23 -13.20 -1.54
N LEU A 13 12.39 -13.03 -0.93
CA LEU A 13 13.26 -11.87 -1.09
C LEU A 13 14.25 -12.12 -2.23
N LEU A 14 14.07 -11.37 -3.31
CA LEU A 14 14.87 -11.43 -4.54
C LEU A 14 15.60 -10.10 -4.71
N ILE A 15 16.94 -10.17 -4.74
CA ILE A 15 17.81 -9.00 -4.69
C ILE A 15 18.62 -8.93 -5.98
N ASP A 16 18.46 -7.84 -6.71
CA ASP A 16 19.36 -7.46 -7.80
C ASP A 16 20.64 -6.90 -7.18
N ALA A 17 21.65 -7.75 -6.96
CA ALA A 17 22.86 -7.38 -6.24
C ALA A 17 23.78 -6.44 -7.03
N ASP A 18 23.65 -6.46 -8.36
CA ASP A 18 24.39 -5.60 -9.27
C ASP A 18 23.96 -4.13 -9.09
N ASN A 19 22.67 -3.88 -8.87
CA ASN A 19 22.14 -2.52 -8.71
C ASN A 19 21.81 -2.13 -7.26
N ALA A 20 21.63 -3.08 -6.34
CA ALA A 20 21.26 -2.80 -4.95
C ALA A 20 22.47 -2.52 -4.04
N PRO A 21 22.35 -1.59 -3.06
CA PRO A 21 23.39 -1.31 -2.09
C PRO A 21 23.41 -2.36 -0.96
N ALA A 22 24.50 -3.14 -0.87
CA ALA A 22 24.69 -4.17 0.15
C ALA A 22 24.50 -3.66 1.59
N GLY A 23 25.01 -2.47 1.91
CA GLY A 23 24.96 -1.87 3.24
C GLY A 23 23.57 -1.40 3.69
N LYS A 24 22.51 -1.75 2.96
CA LYS A 24 21.10 -1.44 3.30
C LYS A 24 20.22 -2.68 3.39
N ILE A 25 20.79 -3.87 3.24
CA ILE A 25 20.00 -5.09 3.22
C ILE A 25 19.38 -5.42 4.58
N ASP A 26 20.04 -5.02 5.67
CA ASP A 26 19.60 -5.15 7.05
C ASP A 26 18.25 -4.44 7.27
N VAL A 27 18.16 -3.17 6.84
CA VAL A 27 16.93 -2.39 6.97
C VAL A 27 15.83 -2.87 6.04
N VAL A 28 16.18 -3.42 4.87
CA VAL A 28 15.22 -4.05 3.96
C VAL A 28 14.67 -5.33 4.57
N LEU A 29 15.51 -6.20 5.12
CA LEU A 29 15.09 -7.44 5.81
C LEU A 29 14.19 -7.14 7.01
N ALA A 30 14.57 -6.16 7.83
CA ALA A 30 13.74 -5.70 8.95
C ALA A 30 12.37 -5.20 8.47
N GLU A 31 12.30 -4.57 7.30
CA GLU A 31 11.04 -4.14 6.71
C GLU A 31 10.22 -5.30 6.14
N VAL A 32 10.86 -6.25 5.46
CA VAL A 32 10.19 -7.48 4.96
C VAL A 32 9.58 -8.28 6.10
N ALA A 33 10.26 -8.36 7.26
CA ALA A 33 9.79 -9.04 8.46
C ALA A 33 8.43 -8.52 8.98
N ARG A 34 8.02 -7.30 8.60
CA ARG A 34 6.72 -6.73 8.98
C ARG A 34 5.57 -7.25 8.11
N TYR A 35 5.88 -7.81 6.96
CA TYR A 35 4.90 -8.37 6.02
C TYR A 35 4.81 -9.89 6.11
N GLY A 36 5.87 -10.54 6.57
CA GLY A 36 5.98 -11.99 6.68
C GLY A 36 7.43 -12.43 6.87
N VAL A 37 7.64 -13.74 6.82
CA VAL A 37 8.97 -14.35 6.96
C VAL A 37 9.63 -14.45 5.60
N ALA A 38 10.85 -13.94 5.46
CA ALA A 38 11.66 -14.11 4.26
C ALA A 38 12.26 -15.53 4.21
N ASN A 39 11.47 -16.51 3.75
CA ASN A 39 11.86 -17.93 3.65
C ASN A 39 12.82 -18.19 2.51
N VAL A 40 12.68 -17.45 1.41
CA VAL A 40 13.62 -17.48 0.28
C VAL A 40 14.37 -16.17 0.28
N ARG A 41 15.70 -16.23 0.29
CA ARG A 41 16.59 -15.06 0.22
C ARG A 41 17.64 -15.33 -0.84
N ARG A 42 17.53 -14.63 -1.97
CA ARG A 42 18.43 -14.83 -3.11
C ARG A 42 18.93 -13.49 -3.61
N ALA A 43 20.23 -13.44 -3.88
CA ALA A 43 20.89 -12.30 -4.50
C ALA A 43 21.45 -12.72 -5.86
N TYR A 44 21.12 -11.96 -6.91
CA TYR A 44 21.48 -12.27 -8.29
C TYR A 44 22.54 -11.30 -8.75
N GLY A 45 23.60 -11.84 -9.36
CA GLY A 45 24.66 -11.02 -9.91
C GLY A 45 25.85 -11.84 -10.39
N ASN A 46 26.84 -11.13 -10.91
CA ASN A 46 28.12 -11.73 -11.27
C ASN A 46 29.10 -11.64 -10.08
N TRP A 47 29.16 -12.66 -9.23
CA TRP A 47 30.02 -12.71 -8.03
C TRP A 47 31.52 -12.73 -8.33
N LYS A 48 31.93 -12.89 -9.60
CA LYS A 48 33.32 -12.61 -10.00
C LYS A 48 33.63 -11.11 -10.11
N SER A 49 32.61 -10.26 -10.11
CA SER A 49 32.78 -8.83 -10.29
C SER A 49 33.27 -8.15 -9.01
N PRO A 50 34.29 -7.27 -9.08
CA PRO A 50 34.81 -6.60 -7.90
C PRO A 50 33.79 -5.77 -7.11
N HIS A 51 32.76 -5.20 -7.77
CA HIS A 51 31.74 -4.39 -7.10
C HIS A 51 30.81 -5.21 -6.20
N LEU A 52 30.71 -6.53 -6.39
CA LEU A 52 29.91 -7.41 -5.52
C LEU A 52 30.67 -7.92 -4.30
N LYS A 53 31.99 -7.67 -4.17
CA LYS A 53 32.75 -8.07 -2.97
C LYS A 53 32.13 -7.52 -1.67
N ARG A 54 31.55 -6.32 -1.74
CA ARG A 54 30.85 -5.69 -0.60
C ARG A 54 29.63 -6.47 -0.09
N TRP A 55 29.10 -7.39 -0.89
CA TRP A 55 27.97 -8.24 -0.52
C TRP A 55 28.39 -9.49 0.25
N GLU A 56 29.65 -9.93 0.18
CA GLU A 56 30.09 -11.22 0.77
C GLU A 56 29.71 -11.35 2.26
N ALA A 57 30.03 -10.34 3.07
CA ALA A 57 29.66 -10.31 4.49
C ALA A 57 28.13 -10.39 4.68
N ALA A 58 27.39 -9.57 3.94
CA ALA A 58 25.93 -9.54 4.01
C ALA A 58 25.28 -10.87 3.59
N LEU A 59 25.86 -11.59 2.63
CA LEU A 59 25.36 -12.91 2.24
C LEU A 59 25.42 -13.91 3.40
N HIS A 60 26.55 -13.93 4.11
CA HIS A 60 26.76 -14.81 5.25
C HIS A 60 25.90 -14.42 6.44
N ASP A 61 25.94 -13.15 6.85
CA ASP A 61 25.26 -12.65 8.05
C ASP A 61 23.74 -12.84 7.97
N TYR A 62 23.17 -12.70 6.77
CA TYR A 62 21.72 -12.76 6.56
C TYR A 62 21.23 -14.03 5.88
N ALA A 63 22.11 -15.04 5.71
CA ALA A 63 21.82 -16.30 5.04
C ALA A 63 21.16 -16.09 3.66
N ILE A 64 21.71 -15.16 2.88
CA ILE A 64 21.25 -14.86 1.52
C ILE A 64 22.02 -15.77 0.56
N ARG A 65 21.31 -16.54 -0.25
CA ARG A 65 21.93 -17.42 -1.24
C ARG A 65 22.41 -16.60 -2.44
N PRO A 66 23.71 -16.62 -2.78
CA PRO A 66 24.18 -16.04 -4.03
C PRO A 66 23.76 -16.90 -5.23
N ILE A 67 23.18 -16.26 -6.24
CA ILE A 67 22.87 -16.84 -7.55
C ILE A 67 23.86 -16.23 -8.55
N GLN A 68 24.83 -17.02 -8.97
CA GLN A 68 25.87 -16.60 -9.91
C GLN A 68 25.34 -16.59 -11.33
N GLN A 69 25.55 -15.46 -12.02
CA GLN A 69 25.40 -15.37 -13.46
C GLN A 69 26.64 -14.78 -14.11
N PHE A 70 27.19 -15.47 -15.10
CA PHE A 70 28.31 -14.95 -15.88
C PHE A 70 27.80 -13.97 -16.92
N ALA A 71 28.54 -12.88 -17.12
CA ALA A 71 28.31 -12.00 -18.26
C ALA A 71 28.77 -12.73 -19.54
N TYR A 72 27.83 -13.32 -20.29
CA TYR A 72 28.12 -13.94 -21.59
C TYR A 72 28.48 -12.91 -22.67
N SER A 73 28.15 -11.65 -22.44
CA SER A 73 28.61 -10.48 -23.21
C SER A 73 28.52 -9.25 -22.33
N SER A 74 29.44 -8.30 -22.47
CA SER A 74 29.45 -7.06 -21.68
C SER A 74 28.14 -6.27 -21.82
N GLY A 75 27.53 -5.89 -20.69
CA GLY A 75 26.34 -5.03 -20.67
C GLY A 75 24.99 -5.73 -20.90
N LYS A 76 24.90 -7.06 -20.74
CA LYS A 76 23.63 -7.81 -20.88
C LYS A 76 23.02 -8.18 -19.52
N ASN A 77 21.69 -8.08 -19.45
CA ASN A 77 20.80 -8.31 -18.30
C ASN A 77 20.68 -9.81 -17.88
N ALA A 78 21.80 -10.54 -17.83
CA ALA A 78 21.79 -11.98 -17.55
C ALA A 78 21.39 -12.31 -16.10
N SER A 79 21.84 -11.50 -15.14
CA SER A 79 21.41 -11.59 -13.73
C SER A 79 19.91 -11.29 -13.60
N ASP A 80 19.41 -10.28 -14.32
CA ASP A 80 17.98 -9.93 -14.32
C ASP A 80 17.13 -11.05 -14.91
N MET A 81 17.53 -11.61 -16.05
CA MET A 81 16.86 -12.76 -16.66
C MET A 81 16.83 -13.96 -15.70
N ALA A 82 17.94 -14.27 -15.04
CA ALA A 82 17.98 -15.35 -14.06
C ALA A 82 17.07 -15.09 -12.86
N MET A 83 17.01 -13.84 -12.39
CA MET A 83 16.11 -13.43 -11.32
C MET A 83 14.63 -13.58 -11.74
N VAL A 84 14.29 -13.18 -12.96
CA VAL A 84 12.93 -13.34 -13.51
C VAL A 84 12.55 -14.82 -13.62
N ILE A 85 13.43 -15.66 -14.19
CA ILE A 85 13.19 -17.10 -14.32
C ILE A 85 12.94 -17.73 -12.95
N ASP A 86 13.80 -17.45 -11.99
CA ASP A 86 13.70 -18.00 -10.64
C ASP A 86 12.48 -17.49 -9.89
N ALA A 87 12.10 -16.22 -10.07
CA ALA A 87 10.85 -15.68 -9.53
C ALA A 87 9.62 -16.42 -10.06
N MET A 88 9.62 -16.78 -11.35
CA MET A 88 8.56 -17.56 -11.96
C MET A 88 8.53 -19.01 -11.45
N ASP A 89 9.68 -19.66 -11.29
CA ASP A 89 9.77 -21.00 -10.70
C ASP A 89 9.24 -21.01 -9.25
N LEU A 90 9.60 -20.00 -8.47
CA LEU A 90 9.12 -19.80 -7.11
C LEU A 90 7.60 -19.54 -7.05
N LEU A 91 7.07 -18.78 -8.00
CA LEU A 91 5.63 -18.54 -8.12
C LEU A 91 4.88 -19.86 -8.33
N TYR A 92 5.35 -20.69 -9.27
CA TYR A 92 4.70 -21.95 -9.61
C TYR A 92 4.94 -23.09 -8.61
N ALA A 93 5.91 -22.96 -7.70
CA ALA A 93 6.04 -23.86 -6.56
C ALA A 93 4.88 -23.73 -5.55
N ARG A 94 4.05 -22.68 -5.65
CA ARG A 94 2.80 -22.45 -4.89
C ARG A 94 2.95 -22.53 -3.35
N ASN A 95 4.08 -22.07 -2.83
CA ASN A 95 4.40 -22.10 -1.40
C ASN A 95 4.76 -20.72 -0.82
N LEU A 96 4.42 -19.64 -1.52
CA LEU A 96 4.70 -18.27 -1.13
C LEU A 96 3.41 -17.46 -1.07
N ASP A 97 3.41 -16.42 -0.25
CA ASP A 97 2.31 -15.47 -0.05
C ASP A 97 2.67 -14.06 -0.58
N GLY A 98 3.95 -13.82 -0.90
CA GLY A 98 4.39 -12.58 -1.52
C GLY A 98 5.85 -12.60 -1.97
N PHE A 99 6.23 -11.55 -2.68
CA PHE A 99 7.57 -11.31 -3.19
C PHE A 99 8.07 -9.96 -2.71
N ALA A 100 9.31 -9.92 -2.23
CA ALA A 100 10.07 -8.70 -1.99
C ALA A 100 11.13 -8.57 -3.08
N ILE A 101 11.07 -7.51 -3.87
CA ILE A 101 12.00 -7.25 -4.97
C ILE A 101 12.86 -6.05 -4.60
N VAL A 102 14.17 -6.25 -4.51
CA VAL A 102 15.14 -5.19 -4.24
C VAL A 102 15.86 -4.84 -5.53
N SER A 103 15.40 -3.78 -6.20
CA SER A 103 16.02 -3.21 -7.40
C SER A 103 15.55 -1.76 -7.60
N SER A 104 16.31 -0.99 -8.37
CA SER A 104 15.87 0.32 -8.89
C SER A 104 15.67 0.29 -10.42
N ASP A 105 15.77 -0.88 -11.05
CA ASP A 105 15.59 -1.08 -12.48
C ASP A 105 14.10 -1.27 -12.82
N ALA A 106 13.62 -0.49 -13.79
CA ALA A 106 12.25 -0.56 -14.24
C ALA A 106 11.97 -1.74 -15.19
N ASP A 107 13.00 -2.42 -15.68
CA ASP A 107 12.86 -3.61 -16.51
C ASP A 107 12.22 -4.79 -15.76
N PHE A 108 12.17 -4.75 -14.41
CA PHE A 108 11.42 -5.70 -13.60
C PHE A 108 9.90 -5.42 -13.54
N THR A 109 9.41 -4.33 -14.13
CA THR A 109 7.98 -3.98 -14.11
C THR A 109 7.08 -5.12 -14.65
N PRO A 110 7.38 -5.79 -15.78
CA PRO A 110 6.59 -6.92 -16.27
C PRO A 110 6.56 -8.10 -15.29
N LEU A 111 7.67 -8.38 -14.58
CA LEU A 111 7.70 -9.40 -13.53
C LEU A 111 6.73 -9.04 -12.40
N VAL A 112 6.76 -7.80 -11.90
CA VAL A 112 5.84 -7.32 -10.86
C VAL A 112 4.39 -7.51 -11.30
N MET A 113 4.04 -7.06 -12.50
CA MET A 113 2.68 -7.18 -13.02
C MET A 113 2.24 -8.65 -13.17
N ARG A 114 3.15 -9.53 -13.57
CA ARG A 114 2.87 -10.97 -13.67
C ARG A 114 2.60 -11.59 -12.30
N LEU A 115 3.41 -11.27 -11.29
CA LEU A 115 3.22 -11.73 -9.92
C LEU A 115 1.88 -11.24 -9.34
N LEU A 116 1.53 -9.97 -9.58
CA LEU A 116 0.25 -9.42 -9.16
C LEU A 116 -0.96 -10.10 -9.83
N THR A 117 -0.83 -10.43 -11.12
CA THR A 117 -1.88 -11.13 -11.88
C THR A 117 -2.19 -12.50 -11.28
N ASP A 118 -1.19 -13.15 -10.70
CA ASP A 118 -1.35 -14.45 -10.00
C ASP A 118 -1.76 -14.28 -8.52
N GLY A 119 -2.11 -13.06 -8.10
CA GLY A 119 -2.62 -12.77 -6.75
C GLY A 119 -1.55 -12.51 -5.69
N MET A 120 -0.27 -12.50 -6.06
CA MET A 120 0.82 -12.27 -5.11
C MET A 120 0.88 -10.80 -4.69
N LYS A 121 1.28 -10.54 -3.44
CA LYS A 121 1.71 -9.18 -3.04
C LYS A 121 3.17 -8.98 -3.42
N VAL A 122 3.46 -7.81 -3.99
CA VAL A 122 4.83 -7.44 -4.40
C VAL A 122 5.28 -6.20 -3.63
N TYR A 123 6.30 -6.37 -2.80
CA TYR A 123 6.94 -5.34 -2.00
C TYR A 123 8.23 -4.90 -2.69
N GLY A 124 8.23 -3.70 -3.28
CA GLY A 124 9.39 -3.14 -3.98
C GLY A 124 10.28 -2.33 -3.04
N PHE A 125 11.59 -2.47 -3.21
CA PHE A 125 12.61 -1.71 -2.50
C PHE A 125 13.66 -1.20 -3.48
N GLY A 126 13.88 0.11 -3.49
CA GLY A 126 14.88 0.74 -4.35
C GLY A 126 15.20 2.16 -3.92
N GLU A 127 16.11 2.80 -4.65
CA GLU A 127 16.54 4.16 -4.37
C GLU A 127 15.53 5.19 -4.87
N LYS A 128 15.61 6.44 -4.41
CA LYS A 128 14.70 7.51 -4.85
C LYS A 128 14.74 7.79 -6.36
N LYS A 129 15.81 7.40 -7.05
CA LYS A 129 15.95 7.51 -8.52
C LYS A 129 15.11 6.49 -9.29
N THR A 130 14.49 5.53 -8.60
CA THR A 130 13.69 4.46 -9.22
C THR A 130 12.56 5.05 -10.07
N PRO A 131 12.42 4.64 -11.34
CA PRO A 131 11.38 5.16 -12.21
C PRO A 131 9.95 4.89 -11.71
N ALA A 132 9.08 5.88 -11.90
CA ALA A 132 7.69 5.81 -11.45
C ALA A 132 6.90 4.58 -11.93
N PRO A 133 7.08 4.05 -13.17
CA PRO A 133 6.38 2.84 -13.61
C PRO A 133 6.61 1.64 -12.67
N PHE A 134 7.85 1.40 -12.26
CA PHE A 134 8.20 0.29 -11.38
C PHE A 134 7.66 0.50 -9.97
N VAL A 135 7.81 1.72 -9.44
CA VAL A 135 7.25 2.12 -8.14
C VAL A 135 5.74 1.89 -8.10
N ASN A 136 5.03 2.35 -9.14
CA ASN A 136 3.57 2.27 -9.25
C ASN A 136 3.07 0.84 -9.47
N ALA A 137 3.86 -0.03 -10.10
CA ALA A 137 3.48 -1.41 -10.35
C ALA A 137 3.48 -2.26 -9.06
N CYS A 138 4.27 -1.91 -8.05
CA CYS A 138 4.34 -2.68 -6.81
C CYS A 138 3.05 -2.56 -5.97
N SER A 139 2.73 -3.57 -5.17
CA SER A 139 1.67 -3.42 -4.15
C SER A 139 2.03 -2.37 -3.13
N LYS A 140 3.32 -2.29 -2.80
CA LYS A 140 3.90 -1.25 -1.96
C LYS A 140 5.36 -1.09 -2.32
N PHE A 141 5.81 0.14 -2.48
CA PHE A 141 7.21 0.47 -2.74
C PHE A 141 7.75 1.35 -1.63
N THR A 142 8.87 0.94 -1.03
CA THR A 142 9.54 1.71 0.01
C THR A 142 10.94 2.10 -0.43
N TYR A 143 11.24 3.40 -0.40
CA TYR A 143 12.58 3.88 -0.72
C TYR A 143 13.58 3.49 0.37
N VAL A 144 14.73 2.94 -0.02
CA VAL A 144 15.75 2.46 0.92
C VAL A 144 16.28 3.58 1.82
N GLU A 145 16.36 4.80 1.29
CA GLU A 145 16.75 6.00 2.04
C GLU A 145 15.72 6.36 3.13
N ALA A 146 14.44 6.07 2.91
CA ALA A 146 13.39 6.31 3.89
C ALA A 146 13.43 5.30 5.05
N LEU A 147 14.02 4.12 4.86
CA LEU A 147 14.21 3.13 5.91
C LEU A 147 15.34 3.54 6.87
N GLY A 148 16.48 4.00 6.32
CA GLY A 148 17.65 4.40 7.11
C GLY A 148 17.42 5.64 7.99
N GLN A 149 16.59 6.59 7.54
CA GLN A 149 16.23 7.78 8.32
C GLN A 149 15.44 7.46 9.59
N GLN A 150 14.78 6.29 9.65
CA GLN A 150 13.94 5.93 10.80
C GLN A 150 14.70 5.29 11.95
N ALA A 151 15.82 4.63 11.67
CA ALA A 151 16.73 4.10 12.69
C ALA A 151 17.50 5.23 13.40
N ALA A 152 17.82 6.32 12.68
CA ALA A 152 18.56 7.46 13.22
C ALA A 152 17.66 8.53 13.90
N ALA A 153 16.37 8.61 13.55
CA ALA A 153 15.43 9.61 14.08
C ALA A 153 14.86 9.27 15.48
N ALA A 154 15.69 8.79 16.39
CA ALA A 154 15.45 8.87 17.84
C ALA A 154 15.96 10.22 18.42
N SER A 155 16.59 11.06 17.59
CA SER A 155 16.92 12.44 17.87
C SER A 155 16.02 13.38 17.03
N GLU A 156 15.44 14.39 17.67
CA GLU A 156 14.34 15.24 17.19
C GLU A 156 14.66 16.18 16.00
N THR A 157 15.79 16.02 15.31
CA THR A 157 16.13 16.85 14.14
C THR A 157 15.67 16.20 12.83
N ALA A 158 14.62 16.78 12.24
CA ALA A 158 13.88 16.34 11.06
C ALA A 158 14.65 16.48 9.71
N ALA A 159 15.79 15.80 9.56
CA ALA A 159 16.46 15.72 8.25
C ALA A 159 15.74 14.71 7.34
N GLY A 160 14.86 15.19 6.46
CA GLY A 160 14.22 14.38 5.41
C GLY A 160 12.69 14.32 5.43
N ARG A 161 12.03 14.91 6.43
CA ARG A 161 10.57 15.04 6.47
C ARG A 161 10.11 16.13 5.50
N LYS A 162 9.20 15.79 4.57
CA LYS A 162 8.59 16.80 3.71
C LYS A 162 7.75 17.76 4.57
N ASP A 163 7.97 19.06 4.37
CA ASP A 163 7.22 20.11 5.06
C ASP A 163 5.77 20.20 4.56
N ALA A 164 4.96 20.97 5.27
CA ALA A 164 3.54 21.12 4.95
C ALA A 164 3.30 21.73 3.56
N THR A 165 4.18 22.61 3.08
CA THR A 165 4.05 23.24 1.76
C THR A 165 4.28 22.22 0.66
N ALA A 166 5.40 21.48 0.71
CA ALA A 166 5.73 20.42 -0.22
C ALA A 166 4.67 19.31 -0.25
N LEU A 167 4.08 19.00 0.91
CA LEU A 167 3.00 18.01 1.01
C LEU A 167 1.69 18.49 0.39
N ARG A 168 1.30 19.75 0.60
CA ARG A 168 0.09 20.34 0.01
C ARG A 168 0.20 20.51 -1.51
N SER A 169 1.41 20.76 -2.01
CA SER A 169 1.70 20.87 -3.44
C SER A 169 1.74 19.52 -4.16
N ASP A 170 1.81 18.40 -3.44
CA ASP A 170 1.70 17.06 -4.03
C ASP A 170 0.23 16.73 -4.32
N THR A 171 -0.26 17.21 -5.46
CA THR A 171 -1.66 17.03 -5.88
C THR A 171 -2.07 15.56 -5.94
N ARG A 172 -1.14 14.67 -6.31
CA ARG A 172 -1.41 13.22 -6.35
C ARG A 172 -1.68 12.68 -4.95
N LEU A 173 -0.82 13.01 -3.98
CA LEU A 173 -1.00 12.62 -2.58
C LEU A 173 -2.33 13.14 -2.02
N VAL A 174 -2.60 14.45 -2.19
CA VAL A 174 -3.78 15.10 -1.62
C VAL A 174 -5.05 14.51 -2.24
N GLN A 175 -5.11 14.35 -3.56
CA GLN A 175 -6.29 13.82 -4.24
C GLN A 175 -6.54 12.35 -3.88
N MET A 176 -5.49 11.55 -3.78
CA MET A 176 -5.59 10.14 -3.35
C MET A 176 -6.17 10.03 -1.93
N LEU A 177 -5.71 10.86 -0.99
CA LEU A 177 -6.24 10.88 0.37
C LEU A 177 -7.70 11.35 0.40
N ARG A 178 -8.06 12.40 -0.34
CA ARG A 178 -9.46 12.86 -0.46
C ARG A 178 -10.38 11.79 -1.02
N ASN A 179 -9.98 11.15 -2.12
CA ASN A 179 -10.77 10.06 -2.72
C ASN A 179 -10.96 8.89 -1.75
N ALA A 180 -9.91 8.52 -1.02
CA ALA A 180 -9.99 7.46 -0.02
C ALA A 180 -10.89 7.83 1.17
N ILE A 181 -10.88 9.11 1.61
CA ILE A 181 -11.79 9.61 2.65
C ILE A 181 -13.24 9.57 2.16
N VAL A 182 -13.52 10.10 0.96
CA VAL A 182 -14.87 10.10 0.37
C VAL A 182 -15.42 8.68 0.21
N SER A 183 -14.56 7.72 -0.14
CA SER A 183 -14.96 6.32 -0.27
C SER A 183 -15.19 5.61 1.07
N ALA A 184 -14.63 6.12 2.17
CA ALA A 184 -14.64 5.46 3.48
C ALA A 184 -15.43 6.24 4.55
N CYS A 185 -15.98 7.41 4.21
CA CYS A 185 -16.73 8.23 5.15
C CYS A 185 -18.17 7.71 5.31
N GLU A 186 -18.69 7.90 6.52
CA GLU A 186 -20.09 7.67 6.85
C GLU A 186 -20.94 8.93 6.58
N ASP A 187 -22.21 8.93 6.97
CA ASP A 187 -23.17 10.02 6.72
C ASP A 187 -22.76 11.37 7.34
N ASP A 188 -21.90 11.36 8.36
CA ASP A 188 -21.37 12.54 9.03
C ASP A 188 -20.09 13.12 8.38
N GLY A 189 -19.61 12.47 7.32
CA GLY A 189 -18.40 12.83 6.57
C GLY A 189 -17.09 12.44 7.25
N TRP A 190 -17.12 11.73 8.38
CA TRP A 190 -15.91 11.20 9.01
C TRP A 190 -15.59 9.80 8.49
N ALA A 191 -14.31 9.56 8.25
CA ALA A 191 -13.79 8.25 7.85
C ALA A 191 -12.80 7.73 8.88
N LEU A 192 -12.89 6.43 9.19
CA LEU A 192 -11.89 5.75 10.02
C LEU A 192 -10.53 5.77 9.30
N LEU A 193 -9.48 6.28 9.94
CA LEU A 193 -8.16 6.45 9.31
C LEU A 193 -7.55 5.12 8.86
N SER A 194 -7.85 4.02 9.56
CA SER A 194 -7.42 2.68 9.15
C SER A 194 -8.14 2.22 7.87
N ALA A 195 -9.42 2.57 7.68
CA ALA A 195 -10.15 2.31 6.45
C ALA A 195 -9.60 3.15 5.28
N VAL A 196 -9.30 4.43 5.52
CA VAL A 196 -8.62 5.31 4.55
C VAL A 196 -7.27 4.72 4.16
N GLY A 197 -6.44 4.33 5.14
CA GLY A 197 -5.14 3.72 4.89
C GLY A 197 -5.24 2.43 4.07
N LYS A 198 -6.24 1.58 4.35
CA LYS A 198 -6.52 0.37 3.57
C LYS A 198 -6.92 0.71 2.13
N GLN A 199 -7.76 1.72 1.93
CA GLN A 199 -8.15 2.14 0.58
C GLN A 199 -6.95 2.66 -0.22
N VAL A 200 -6.16 3.55 0.37
CA VAL A 200 -4.95 4.09 -0.27
C VAL A 200 -3.99 2.97 -0.67
N ALA A 201 -3.74 2.01 0.23
CA ALA A 201 -2.88 0.87 -0.03
C ALA A 201 -3.40 -0.08 -1.12
N ASN A 202 -4.71 -0.07 -1.39
CA ASN A 202 -5.31 -0.86 -2.46
C ASN A 202 -5.32 -0.15 -3.82
N GLN A 203 -5.31 1.18 -3.83
CA GLN A 203 -5.40 2.00 -5.05
C GLN A 203 -4.03 2.32 -5.65
N ALA A 204 -2.99 2.41 -4.82
CA ALA A 204 -1.67 2.80 -5.26
C ALA A 204 -0.58 2.20 -4.37
N SER A 205 0.62 2.09 -4.96
CA SER A 205 1.84 1.88 -4.20
C SER A 205 2.10 3.07 -3.28
N PHE A 206 1.74 2.93 -2.00
CA PHE A 206 1.80 4.02 -1.03
C PHE A 206 2.52 3.61 0.27
N ASP A 207 3.39 4.50 0.72
CA ASP A 207 4.06 4.41 2.02
C ASP A 207 4.29 5.82 2.59
N SER A 208 3.77 6.09 3.80
CA SER A 208 3.94 7.39 4.46
C SER A 208 5.41 7.76 4.71
N ARG A 209 6.28 6.75 4.77
CA ARG A 209 7.70 6.93 5.05
C ARG A 209 8.45 7.50 3.87
N ASN A 210 7.95 7.30 2.65
CA ASN A 210 8.46 7.97 1.46
C ASN A 210 8.29 9.51 1.54
N TYR A 211 7.49 10.00 2.49
CA TYR A 211 7.30 11.41 2.81
C TYR A 211 8.01 11.84 4.10
N GLY A 212 8.70 10.91 4.78
CA GLY A 212 9.38 11.13 6.06
C GLY A 212 8.51 10.95 7.29
N TYR A 213 7.38 10.24 7.18
CA TYR A 213 6.43 10.03 8.27
C TYR A 213 6.27 8.55 8.62
N ARG A 214 6.51 8.19 9.89
CA ARG A 214 6.40 6.81 10.37
C ARG A 214 4.97 6.25 10.30
N LYS A 215 3.98 7.10 10.60
CA LYS A 215 2.56 6.73 10.64
C LYS A 215 1.77 7.60 9.66
N LEU A 216 0.74 7.01 9.04
CA LEU A 216 -0.20 7.73 8.18
C LEU A 216 -0.84 8.92 8.90
N ARG A 217 -1.20 8.76 10.18
CA ARG A 217 -1.76 9.84 11.01
C ARG A 217 -0.87 11.08 11.03
N ASP A 218 0.43 10.88 11.19
CA ASP A 218 1.38 11.97 11.34
C ASP A 218 1.57 12.69 9.99
N LEU A 219 1.54 11.94 8.88
CA LEU A 219 1.54 12.50 7.53
C LEU A 219 0.28 13.34 7.28
N VAL A 220 -0.91 12.77 7.52
CA VAL A 220 -2.19 13.47 7.35
C VAL A 220 -2.24 14.75 8.18
N ARG A 221 -1.77 14.69 9.44
CA ARG A 221 -1.70 15.85 10.33
C ARG A 221 -0.80 16.94 9.76
N ALA A 222 0.34 16.57 9.19
CA ALA A 222 1.29 17.55 8.65
C ALA A 222 0.88 18.16 7.31
N ILE A 223 0.06 17.48 6.51
CA ILE A 223 -0.56 18.09 5.32
C ILE A 223 -1.43 19.29 5.76
N GLY A 224 -2.14 19.18 6.88
CA GLY A 224 -2.93 20.28 7.44
C GLY A 224 -4.11 20.73 6.58
N LEU A 225 -4.59 19.85 5.68
CA LEU A 225 -5.81 20.05 4.87
C LEU A 225 -6.98 19.17 5.35
N PHE A 226 -6.77 18.40 6.43
CA PHE A 226 -7.72 17.42 6.93
C PHE A 226 -7.97 17.66 8.41
N GLU A 227 -9.22 17.49 8.84
CA GLU A 227 -9.59 17.44 10.24
C GLU A 227 -9.31 16.04 10.78
N ILE A 228 -8.75 15.97 12.00
CA ILE A 228 -8.45 14.70 12.67
C ILE A 228 -9.12 14.71 14.04
N LYS A 229 -9.92 13.67 14.30
CA LYS A 229 -10.50 13.37 15.62
C LYS A 229 -9.89 12.07 16.12
N GLN A 230 -9.61 12.00 17.41
CA GLN A 230 -9.10 10.78 18.03
C GLN A 230 -9.87 10.51 19.32
N ASP A 231 -10.25 9.26 19.53
CA ASP A 231 -10.67 8.70 20.80
C ASP A 231 -9.63 7.67 21.29
N GLU A 232 -9.92 6.93 22.36
CA GLU A 232 -8.98 5.95 22.91
C GLU A 232 -8.68 4.78 21.96
N GLN A 233 -9.58 4.46 21.03
CA GLN A 233 -9.51 3.25 20.20
C GLN A 233 -9.28 3.55 18.71
N ALA A 234 -9.66 4.73 18.24
CA ALA A 234 -9.74 5.05 16.83
C ALA A 234 -9.27 6.47 16.50
N VAL A 235 -8.77 6.61 15.27
CA VAL A 235 -8.44 7.89 14.65
C VAL A 235 -9.34 8.06 13.45
N TRP A 236 -10.00 9.21 13.37
CA TRP A 236 -10.93 9.57 12.32
C TRP A 236 -10.41 10.79 11.58
N VAL A 237 -10.68 10.84 10.28
CA VAL A 237 -10.24 11.91 9.39
C VAL A 237 -11.39 12.37 8.51
N ARG A 238 -11.43 13.68 8.22
CA ARG A 238 -12.38 14.30 7.30
C ARG A 238 -11.67 15.36 6.46
N ASP A 239 -12.09 15.56 5.22
CA ASP A 239 -11.61 16.67 4.38
C ASP A 239 -12.07 18.00 4.97
N THR A 240 -11.15 18.93 5.21
CA THR A 240 -11.52 20.27 5.66
C THR A 240 -12.09 21.01 4.46
N PRO A 241 -13.35 21.49 4.48
CA PRO A 241 -13.85 22.30 3.38
C PRO A 241 -12.98 23.55 3.27
N THR A 242 -12.21 23.67 2.20
CA THR A 242 -11.55 24.93 1.83
C THR A 242 -12.62 26.01 1.69
N GLY A 243 -12.72 26.90 2.67
CA GLY A 243 -13.52 28.13 2.62
C GLY A 243 -15.02 27.93 2.39
N GLY A 244 -15.79 27.90 3.48
CA GLY A 244 -17.17 28.41 3.51
C GLY A 244 -18.09 27.98 2.37
N ARG A 245 -18.59 26.75 2.41
CA ARG A 245 -19.97 26.42 2.04
C ARG A 245 -20.33 25.12 2.74
N ALA A 246 -20.86 25.26 3.96
CA ALA A 246 -21.65 24.21 4.55
C ALA A 246 -22.74 23.84 3.54
N LYS A 247 -22.73 22.59 3.07
CA LYS A 247 -23.86 22.02 2.35
C LYS A 247 -25.04 22.15 3.31
N PRO A 248 -26.17 22.79 2.95
CA PRO A 248 -27.30 22.89 3.85
C PRO A 248 -27.66 21.49 4.31
N ALA A 249 -27.69 21.28 5.62
CA ALA A 249 -28.25 20.08 6.20
C ALA A 249 -29.65 19.91 5.59
N GLN A 250 -29.86 18.82 4.84
CA GLN A 250 -31.21 18.44 4.48
C GLN A 250 -31.98 18.29 5.80
N PRO A 251 -33.12 18.97 5.97
CA PRO A 251 -33.92 18.79 7.17
C PRO A 251 -34.23 17.30 7.29
N ALA A 252 -33.94 16.74 8.46
CA ALA A 252 -34.32 15.39 8.81
C ALA A 252 -35.79 15.19 8.43
N ALA A 253 -36.05 14.21 7.55
CA ALA A 253 -37.40 13.85 7.17
C ALA A 253 -38.20 13.58 8.44
N ALA A 254 -39.11 14.51 8.75
CA ALA A 254 -40.07 14.35 9.82
C ALA A 254 -40.81 13.04 9.58
N LYS A 255 -40.81 12.17 10.60
CA LYS A 255 -41.54 10.90 10.59
C LYS A 255 -42.99 11.19 10.21
N ALA A 256 -43.37 10.83 8.99
CA ALA A 256 -44.75 10.85 8.56
C ALA A 256 -45.54 9.86 9.42
N GLN A 257 -46.51 10.38 10.18
CA GLN A 257 -47.52 9.58 10.85
C GLN A 257 -48.34 8.81 9.80
N PRO A 258 -48.85 7.60 10.09
CA PRO A 258 -49.65 6.86 9.14
C PRO A 258 -50.96 7.61 8.89
N VAL A 259 -51.20 8.02 7.64
CA VAL A 259 -52.49 8.55 7.19
C VAL A 259 -53.50 7.41 7.21
N ALA A 260 -54.58 7.57 7.97
CA ALA A 260 -55.69 6.64 8.04
C ALA A 260 -56.31 6.41 6.65
N ALA A 261 -56.58 5.15 6.31
CA ALA A 261 -57.17 4.74 5.05
C ALA A 261 -58.56 5.36 4.83
N PRO A 262 -58.93 5.76 3.60
CA PRO A 262 -60.26 6.27 3.31
C PRO A 262 -61.29 5.14 3.41
N LYS A 263 -62.39 5.41 4.13
CA LYS A 263 -63.53 4.50 4.28
C LYS A 263 -64.18 4.25 2.92
N ARG A 264 -64.39 2.96 2.60
CA ARG A 264 -65.10 2.47 1.41
C ARG A 264 -66.54 3.00 1.41
N PRO A 265 -67.08 3.55 0.31
CA PRO A 265 -68.47 3.97 0.27
C PRO A 265 -69.41 2.75 0.35
N THR A 266 -70.40 2.86 1.22
CA THR A 266 -71.50 1.92 1.43
C THR A 266 -72.34 1.82 0.15
N ARG A 267 -72.49 0.60 -0.37
CA ARG A 267 -73.33 0.29 -1.53
C ARG A 267 -74.80 0.26 -1.07
N VAL A 268 -75.62 1.16 -1.59
CA VAL A 268 -77.08 1.17 -1.38
C VAL A 268 -77.69 -0.03 -2.14
N PRO A 269 -78.60 -0.80 -1.53
CA PRO A 269 -79.27 -1.91 -2.23
C PRO A 269 -80.31 -1.38 -3.24
N ALA A 270 -80.26 -1.91 -4.46
CA ALA A 270 -81.25 -1.64 -5.49
C ALA A 270 -82.58 -2.35 -5.15
N GLN A 271 -83.68 -1.60 -5.17
CA GLN A 271 -85.04 -2.14 -5.12
C GLN A 271 -85.43 -2.75 -6.48
N PRO A 272 -86.30 -3.77 -6.50
CA PRO A 272 -86.85 -4.35 -7.72
C PRO A 272 -88.12 -3.58 -8.16
N ALA A 273 -88.23 -3.33 -9.47
CA ALA A 273 -89.49 -3.02 -10.15
C ALA A 273 -89.58 -3.97 -11.36
N ALA A 274 -90.48 -4.97 -11.32
CA ALA A 274 -91.74 -5.02 -12.10
C ALA A 274 -91.49 -4.71 -13.59
N GLY A 275 -91.59 -5.64 -14.54
CA GLY A 275 -92.66 -6.62 -14.78
C GLY A 275 -93.24 -6.31 -16.15
N GLY A 276 -93.09 -7.23 -17.11
CA GLY A 276 -93.54 -7.13 -18.50
C GLY A 276 -92.97 -8.26 -19.33
#